data_AF-K0SUS1-F1
#
_entry.id   AF-K0SUS1-F1
#
_cell.length_a   1.000
_cell.length_b   1.000
_cell.length_c   1.000
_cell.angle_alpha   90.00
_cell.angle_beta   90.00
_cell.angle_gamma   90.00
#
_symmetry.space_group_name_H-M   'P 1'
#
loop_
_entity.id
_entity.type
_entity.pdbx_description
1 polymer ?
#
loop_
_entity_poly.entity_id
_entity_poly.type
_entity_poly.pdbx_seq_one_letter_code
_entity_poly.pdbx_strand_id
1 'polypeptide(L)'
;MAGFDGLLKPITQRSRSGAGRNPFSNSNVRRGTGRDGGLCGDRPGQQSPFISSYEDQKNSKYRLQRRERMKKWAMFLGAALLLLILLVTPDESETLSGDNDLVVSLRATPRPTAAATPPPPPTPPPTPPPTNPLKPIPDKYKEIVIEKGLGTTVCDRKIGVDLSDEKTWPSPYVPLLTPVGYVPEGERKAILIGRSANFGGIGQMLTAFFHTYNKAYDLKRNLYVTKDSFAWTILFQLFITGASPAEKTDGEKIFAVARQTTNIQVVDGGHVLTDAGMTYEAESATGFFYHQKSTADPVVVQHQRETILRELVSYPATDACKLVASLNGEKYSVVHITNTVGNDPADFPGKLSIGTGIDNTAAYKMEPDYVRNILTRTGMHEHNVFPVAAAGEKFNADKFKRLVDDKGINMKGYADEMAGNFYLAVLADVYIGDPADHLSLWIARTRFAIGMDNTFIFTKKEGNDWVSILTKADYKLLYDRVKLGLYMG
;
A
#
# COMPACT_ATOMS: atom_id res chain seq x y z
N MET A 1 -2.77 -47.43 -54.26
CA MET A 1 -1.65 -48.38 -54.27
C MET A 1 -0.49 -47.73 -53.53
N ALA A 2 0.09 -48.45 -52.55
CA ALA A 2 1.14 -48.08 -51.58
C ALA A 2 0.77 -46.92 -50.62
N GLY A 3 0.51 -47.08 -49.32
CA GLY A 3 0.71 -48.19 -48.37
C GLY A 3 1.84 -47.87 -47.40
N PHE A 4 1.54 -47.52 -46.14
CA PHE A 4 2.29 -47.93 -44.94
C PHE A 4 1.51 -47.57 -43.66
N ASP A 5 1.01 -48.62 -43.01
CA ASP A 5 0.58 -48.69 -41.62
C ASP A 5 1.80 -48.62 -40.67
N GLY A 6 1.61 -48.08 -39.46
CA GLY A 6 2.69 -47.96 -38.48
C GLY A 6 2.27 -47.59 -37.07
N LEU A 7 1.58 -48.53 -36.42
CA LEU A 7 1.39 -48.74 -34.97
C LEU A 7 1.93 -47.70 -33.96
N LEU A 8 0.99 -47.15 -33.18
CA LEU A 8 1.19 -46.64 -31.82
C LEU A 8 1.50 -47.79 -30.85
N LYS A 9 2.54 -47.63 -30.02
CA LYS A 9 2.75 -48.40 -28.78
C LYS A 9 2.76 -47.45 -27.57
N PRO A 10 2.15 -47.84 -26.44
CA PRO A 10 2.12 -47.02 -25.24
C PRO A 10 3.45 -47.08 -24.46
N ILE A 11 3.97 -45.92 -24.07
CA ILE A 11 5.10 -45.81 -23.13
C ILE A 11 4.53 -45.86 -21.72
N THR A 12 4.80 -46.96 -21.01
CA THR A 12 4.56 -47.11 -19.58
C THR A 12 5.61 -46.33 -18.78
N GLN A 13 5.15 -45.43 -17.90
CA GLN A 13 5.95 -44.80 -16.86
C GLN A 13 6.50 -45.83 -15.87
N ARG A 14 7.83 -45.83 -15.70
CA ARG A 14 8.51 -46.33 -14.49
C ARG A 14 9.61 -45.33 -14.12
N SER A 15 9.31 -44.44 -13.17
CA SER A 15 10.33 -43.63 -12.51
C SER A 15 10.88 -44.44 -11.32
N ARG A 16 12.03 -45.08 -11.52
CA ARG A 16 12.89 -45.56 -10.42
C ARG A 16 13.81 -44.43 -9.99
N SER A 17 13.80 -44.16 -8.70
CA SER A 17 14.78 -43.36 -7.97
C SER A 17 16.20 -43.92 -8.18
N GLY A 18 17.09 -43.09 -8.73
CA GLY A 18 18.51 -43.38 -8.87
C GLY A 18 19.32 -42.26 -8.24
N ALA A 19 19.86 -42.51 -7.05
CA ALA A 19 20.95 -41.72 -6.48
C ALA A 19 22.20 -41.92 -7.36
N GLY A 20 22.69 -40.84 -7.95
CA GLY A 20 23.90 -40.84 -8.77
C GLY A 20 24.89 -39.79 -8.25
N ARG A 21 25.93 -40.27 -7.57
CA ARG A 21 27.17 -39.51 -7.31
C ARG A 21 27.79 -39.12 -8.64
N ASN A 22 28.24 -37.87 -8.76
CA ASN A 22 29.19 -37.48 -9.80
C ASN A 22 30.44 -36.85 -9.17
N PRO A 23 31.65 -37.37 -9.46
CA PRO A 23 32.91 -36.78 -9.03
C PRO A 23 33.52 -35.96 -10.16
N PHE A 24 33.67 -34.66 -10.01
CA PHE A 24 34.70 -33.90 -10.74
C PHE A 24 35.10 -32.66 -9.95
N SER A 25 36.34 -32.69 -9.45
CA SER A 25 37.06 -31.54 -8.91
C SER A 25 37.90 -30.90 -10.03
N ASN A 26 37.80 -29.58 -10.17
CA ASN A 26 38.91 -28.61 -10.11
C ASN A 26 38.57 -27.34 -10.89
N SER A 27 38.47 -26.21 -10.20
CA SER A 27 39.53 -25.18 -10.21
C SER A 27 39.11 -23.93 -9.44
N ASN A 28 39.93 -23.59 -8.45
CA ASN A 28 40.19 -22.30 -7.83
C ASN A 28 39.26 -21.11 -8.16
N VAL A 29 38.31 -20.83 -7.27
CA VAL A 29 37.78 -19.48 -7.05
C VAL A 29 37.86 -19.16 -5.56
N ARG A 30 38.52 -18.04 -5.26
CA ARG A 30 38.72 -17.45 -3.94
C ARG A 30 37.41 -17.36 -3.16
N ARG A 31 37.42 -17.86 -1.92
CA ARG A 31 36.39 -17.64 -0.90
C ARG A 31 36.29 -16.15 -0.57
N GLY A 32 35.25 -15.49 -1.07
CA GLY A 32 34.62 -14.36 -0.41
C GLY A 32 33.38 -14.87 0.31
N THR A 33 33.23 -14.58 1.59
CA THR A 33 32.10 -14.99 2.43
C THR A 33 30.82 -14.29 2.00
N GLY A 34 30.18 -14.83 0.97
CA GLY A 34 28.79 -14.55 0.59
C GLY A 34 27.85 -15.22 1.58
N ARG A 35 27.08 -14.39 2.29
CA ARG A 35 26.04 -14.81 3.22
C ARG A 35 24.76 -15.00 2.41
N ASP A 36 24.45 -16.25 2.08
CA ASP A 36 23.27 -16.62 1.31
C ASP A 36 21.97 -16.14 1.97
N GLY A 37 21.19 -15.40 1.18
CA GLY A 37 19.81 -15.03 1.47
C GLY A 37 18.90 -16.24 1.27
N GLY A 38 18.64 -16.97 2.35
CA GLY A 38 17.53 -17.91 2.46
C GLY A 38 16.33 -17.24 3.14
N LEU A 39 15.53 -16.48 2.38
CA LEU A 39 14.21 -16.00 2.79
C LEU A 39 13.20 -17.15 2.65
N CYS A 40 13.25 -18.09 3.60
CA CYS A 40 12.21 -19.04 4.03
C CYS A 40 12.92 -20.11 4.88
N GLY A 41 13.45 -19.72 6.04
CA GLY A 41 13.99 -20.67 7.00
C GLY A 41 12.88 -21.19 7.91
N ASP A 42 12.54 -22.47 7.76
CA ASP A 42 11.78 -23.26 8.73
C ASP A 42 12.48 -23.19 10.10
N ARG A 43 12.03 -22.28 10.96
CA ARG A 43 12.27 -22.38 12.40
C ARG A 43 11.09 -23.13 13.02
N PRO A 44 11.27 -24.34 13.57
CA PRO A 44 10.19 -25.03 14.26
C PRO A 44 9.78 -24.20 15.48
N GLY A 45 8.58 -23.62 15.43
CA GLY A 45 7.99 -22.82 16.50
C GLY A 45 7.68 -21.35 16.16
N GLN A 46 8.14 -20.81 15.03
CA GLN A 46 7.66 -19.53 14.51
C GLN A 46 6.67 -19.79 13.37
N GLN A 47 5.38 -19.82 13.69
CA GLN A 47 4.36 -19.78 12.64
C GLN A 47 4.62 -18.55 11.78
N SER A 48 4.72 -18.78 10.47
CA SER A 48 4.81 -17.71 9.49
C SER A 48 3.70 -16.68 9.77
N PRO A 49 4.00 -15.37 9.85
CA PRO A 49 2.97 -14.35 10.08
C PRO A 49 1.87 -14.35 9.00
N PHE A 50 2.11 -15.00 7.86
CA PHE A 50 1.10 -15.29 6.84
C PHE A 50 0.02 -16.28 7.30
N ILE A 51 0.35 -17.24 8.18
CA ILE A 51 -0.61 -18.25 8.70
C ILE A 51 -1.44 -17.67 9.86
N SER A 52 -0.82 -16.86 10.73
CA SER A 52 -1.52 -16.25 11.88
C SER A 52 -2.61 -15.24 11.45
N SER A 53 -2.34 -14.41 10.44
CA SER A 53 -3.34 -13.48 9.90
C SER A 53 -4.50 -14.19 9.18
N TYR A 54 -4.25 -15.39 8.64
CA TYR A 54 -5.28 -16.23 8.05
C TYR A 54 -6.23 -16.79 9.12
N GLU A 55 -5.72 -17.19 10.28
CA GLU A 55 -6.56 -17.58 11.42
C GLU A 55 -7.42 -16.41 11.89
N ASP A 56 -6.87 -15.21 12.00
CA ASP A 56 -7.63 -14.03 12.44
C ASP A 56 -8.72 -13.62 11.44
N GLN A 57 -8.44 -13.66 10.13
CA GLN A 57 -9.44 -13.36 9.10
C GLN A 57 -10.53 -14.43 9.02
N LYS A 58 -10.15 -15.71 9.17
CA LYS A 58 -11.09 -16.84 9.27
C LYS A 58 -11.96 -16.73 10.53
N ASN A 59 -11.36 -16.36 11.66
CA ASN A 59 -12.05 -16.15 12.93
C ASN A 59 -13.01 -14.94 12.86
N SER A 60 -12.61 -13.85 12.20
CA SER A 60 -13.46 -12.69 11.91
C SER A 60 -14.70 -13.07 11.09
N LYS A 61 -14.51 -13.75 9.95
CA LYS A 61 -15.62 -14.24 9.12
C LYS A 61 -16.52 -15.22 9.88
N TYR A 62 -15.93 -16.12 10.68
CA TYR A 62 -16.67 -17.06 11.51
C TYR A 62 -17.51 -16.36 12.59
N ARG A 63 -16.98 -15.31 13.24
CA ARG A 63 -17.74 -14.49 14.21
C ARG A 63 -18.92 -13.78 13.56
N LEU A 64 -18.73 -13.23 12.35
CA LEU A 64 -19.79 -12.59 11.57
C LEU A 64 -20.89 -13.59 11.18
N GLN A 65 -20.52 -14.76 10.65
CA GLN A 65 -21.47 -15.84 10.34
C GLN A 65 -22.18 -16.38 11.59
N ARG A 66 -21.51 -16.45 12.74
CA ARG A 66 -22.13 -16.85 14.01
C ARG A 66 -23.14 -15.80 14.48
N ARG A 67 -22.83 -14.51 14.36
CA ARG A 67 -23.75 -13.41 14.70
C ARG A 67 -25.01 -13.43 13.83
N GLU A 68 -24.86 -13.65 12.52
CA GLU A 68 -26.00 -13.79 11.60
C GLU A 68 -26.84 -15.04 11.88
N ARG A 69 -26.20 -16.17 12.23
CA ARG A 69 -26.94 -17.37 12.70
C ARG A 69 -27.69 -17.13 14.00
N MET A 70 -27.08 -16.45 14.98
CA MET A 70 -27.73 -16.09 16.24
C MET A 70 -28.93 -15.16 16.03
N LYS A 71 -28.84 -14.19 15.11
CA LYS A 71 -29.99 -13.34 14.73
C LYS A 71 -31.13 -14.18 14.15
N LYS A 72 -30.83 -15.11 13.24
CA LYS A 72 -31.84 -16.02 12.69
C LYS A 72 -32.50 -16.88 13.77
N TRP A 73 -31.70 -17.45 14.67
CA TRP A 73 -32.22 -18.23 15.80
C TRP A 73 -33.08 -17.41 16.76
N ALA A 74 -32.69 -16.16 17.05
CA ALA A 74 -33.50 -15.26 17.86
C ALA A 74 -34.85 -14.94 17.21
N MET A 75 -34.89 -14.74 15.87
CA MET A 75 -36.14 -14.57 15.13
C MET A 75 -37.02 -15.83 15.18
N PHE A 76 -36.43 -17.02 15.02
CA PHE A 76 -37.17 -18.28 15.12
C PHE A 76 -37.72 -18.54 16.53
N LEU A 77 -36.92 -18.30 17.58
CA LEU A 77 -37.36 -18.41 18.97
C LEU A 77 -38.46 -17.40 19.30
N GLY A 78 -38.33 -16.15 18.82
CA GLY A 78 -39.37 -15.14 18.96
C GLY A 78 -40.68 -15.54 18.30
N ALA A 79 -40.62 -16.06 17.07
CA ALA A 79 -41.80 -16.56 16.36
C ALA A 79 -42.44 -17.77 17.06
N ALA A 80 -41.62 -18.72 17.54
CA ALA A 80 -42.10 -19.89 18.26
C ALA A 80 -42.76 -19.51 19.61
N LEU A 81 -42.18 -18.56 20.33
CA LEU A 81 -42.77 -18.05 21.58
C LEU A 81 -44.10 -17.34 21.31
N LEU A 82 -44.19 -16.54 20.25
CA LEU A 82 -45.42 -15.86 19.87
C LEU A 82 -46.51 -16.85 19.44
N LEU A 83 -46.13 -17.92 18.73
CA LEU A 83 -47.03 -19.03 18.42
C LEU A 83 -47.49 -19.77 19.69
N LEU A 84 -46.60 -20.00 20.65
CA LEU A 84 -46.94 -20.61 21.93
C LEU A 84 -47.93 -19.75 22.72
N ILE A 85 -47.73 -18.43 22.75
CA ILE A 85 -48.65 -17.50 23.41
C ILE A 85 -50.05 -17.58 22.75
N LEU A 86 -50.11 -17.56 21.41
CA LEU A 86 -51.38 -17.69 20.68
C LEU A 86 -52.07 -19.05 20.90
N LEU A 87 -51.32 -20.11 21.20
CA LEU A 87 -51.86 -21.43 21.49
C LEU A 87 -52.29 -21.62 22.95
N VAL A 88 -51.77 -20.79 23.87
CA VAL A 88 -51.98 -20.92 25.31
C VAL A 88 -52.95 -19.87 25.85
N THR A 89 -53.35 -18.86 25.09
CA THR A 89 -54.46 -17.98 25.50
C THR A 89 -55.78 -18.74 25.39
N PRO A 90 -56.43 -19.10 26.52
CA PRO A 90 -57.77 -19.63 26.49
C PRO A 90 -58.74 -18.54 25.99
N ASP A 91 -59.76 -18.99 25.28
CA ASP A 91 -60.85 -18.17 24.77
C ASP A 91 -61.72 -17.73 25.95
N GLU A 92 -61.37 -16.61 26.59
CA GLU A 92 -62.21 -16.01 27.63
C GLU A 92 -63.11 -14.94 27.04
N SER A 93 -64.37 -15.34 26.86
CA SER A 93 -65.52 -14.48 26.69
C SER A 93 -65.85 -13.73 27.99
N GLU A 94 -66.10 -12.43 27.84
CA GLU A 94 -67.03 -11.60 28.60
C GLU A 94 -66.70 -11.08 30.03
N THR A 95 -66.74 -9.74 30.09
CA THR A 95 -67.47 -8.88 31.05
C THR A 95 -66.87 -8.44 32.41
N LEU A 96 -66.84 -7.11 32.54
CA LEU A 96 -67.23 -6.24 33.67
C LEU A 96 -66.38 -6.13 34.95
N SER A 97 -66.14 -4.85 35.28
CA SER A 97 -66.28 -4.21 36.61
C SER A 97 -65.14 -4.30 37.63
N GLY A 98 -64.72 -3.11 38.10
CA GLY A 98 -64.52 -2.87 39.54
C GLY A 98 -63.08 -2.66 40.03
N ASP A 99 -62.72 -1.37 40.19
CA ASP A 99 -62.12 -0.72 41.37
C ASP A 99 -61.16 -1.43 42.36
N ASN A 100 -60.17 -0.61 42.75
CA ASN A 100 -59.49 -0.45 44.05
C ASN A 100 -58.12 -1.09 44.33
N ASP A 101 -57.12 -0.19 44.44
CA ASP A 101 -56.19 0.08 45.55
C ASP A 101 -55.35 -1.04 46.21
N LEU A 102 -54.03 -0.78 46.30
CA LEU A 102 -53.10 -0.91 47.45
C LEU A 102 -51.65 -1.06 46.93
N VAL A 103 -50.81 -0.03 46.90
CA VAL A 103 -49.89 0.44 47.97
C VAL A 103 -49.06 -0.67 48.64
N VAL A 104 -47.78 -0.79 48.26
CA VAL A 104 -46.67 -1.11 49.19
C VAL A 104 -45.42 -0.33 48.77
N SER A 105 -45.12 0.73 49.52
CA SER A 105 -43.88 1.51 49.45
C SER A 105 -42.90 0.99 50.51
N LEU A 106 -41.76 0.45 50.11
CA LEU A 106 -40.68 0.03 51.01
C LEU A 106 -39.78 1.22 51.35
N ARG A 107 -39.91 1.70 52.58
CA ARG A 107 -39.13 2.79 53.19
C ARG A 107 -37.94 2.19 53.93
N ALA A 108 -36.72 2.57 53.55
CA ALA A 108 -35.49 2.25 54.30
C ALA A 108 -35.13 3.42 55.23
N THR A 109 -34.88 3.10 56.51
CA THR A 109 -34.42 4.02 57.56
C THR A 109 -32.93 4.38 57.39
N PRO A 110 -32.54 5.66 57.51
CA PRO A 110 -31.13 6.05 57.54
C PRO A 110 -30.51 5.90 58.93
N ARG A 111 -29.26 5.42 58.94
CA ARG A 111 -28.37 5.28 60.10
C ARG A 111 -27.71 6.63 60.40
N PRO A 112 -27.54 7.05 61.66
CA PRO A 112 -26.90 8.32 61.97
C PRO A 112 -25.39 8.24 61.72
N THR A 113 -24.88 9.09 60.84
CA THR A 113 -23.45 9.28 60.57
C THR A 113 -22.91 10.37 61.48
N ALA A 114 -21.83 10.06 62.20
CA ALA A 114 -21.11 11.00 63.04
C ALA A 114 -20.54 12.17 62.21
N ALA A 115 -20.56 13.37 62.79
CA ALA A 115 -20.05 14.58 62.18
C ALA A 115 -18.55 14.45 61.86
N ALA A 116 -18.20 14.60 60.58
CA ALA A 116 -16.83 14.63 60.10
C ALA A 116 -16.21 16.01 60.36
N THR A 117 -15.04 16.01 60.99
CA THR A 117 -14.17 17.18 61.14
C THR A 117 -13.74 17.68 59.75
N PRO A 118 -13.74 19.00 59.47
CA PRO A 118 -13.36 19.52 58.17
C PRO A 118 -11.88 19.18 57.86
N PRO A 119 -11.57 18.68 56.65
CA PRO A 119 -10.20 18.44 56.25
C PRO A 119 -9.43 19.77 56.13
N PRO A 120 -8.11 19.77 56.40
CA PRO A 120 -7.28 20.95 56.21
C PRO A 120 -7.32 21.43 54.75
N PRO A 121 -7.13 22.73 54.50
CA PRO A 121 -7.11 23.29 53.15
C PRO A 121 -6.06 22.55 52.30
N PRO A 122 -6.38 22.14 51.06
CA PRO A 122 -5.43 21.49 50.19
C PRO A 122 -4.24 22.42 49.94
N THR A 123 -3.04 21.94 50.24
CA THR A 123 -1.80 22.61 49.87
C THR A 123 -1.81 22.82 48.35
N PRO A 124 -1.60 24.05 47.85
CA PRO A 124 -1.58 24.29 46.42
C PRO A 124 -0.50 23.40 45.78
N PRO A 125 -0.83 22.70 44.68
CA PRO A 125 0.14 21.85 44.01
C PRO A 125 1.36 22.69 43.61
N PRO A 126 2.59 22.16 43.77
CA PRO A 126 3.79 22.88 43.39
C PRO A 126 3.69 23.29 41.93
N THR A 127 3.89 24.58 41.66
CA THR A 127 3.96 25.11 40.31
C THR A 127 5.01 24.30 39.54
N PRO A 128 4.64 23.62 38.44
CA PRO A 128 5.61 22.85 37.68
C PRO A 128 6.74 23.78 37.22
N PRO A 129 8.00 23.32 37.25
CA PRO A 129 9.11 24.12 36.76
C PRO A 129 8.83 24.54 35.31
N PRO A 130 9.19 25.77 34.91
CA PRO A 130 8.97 26.24 33.55
C PRO A 130 9.62 25.27 32.57
N THR A 131 8.80 24.55 31.82
CA THR A 131 9.25 23.68 30.76
C THR A 131 9.87 24.56 29.70
N ASN A 132 11.19 24.50 29.52
CA ASN A 132 11.85 25.20 28.43
C ASN A 132 11.15 24.80 27.13
N PRO A 133 10.55 25.74 26.38
CA PRO A 133 10.02 25.43 25.06
C PRO A 133 11.16 24.81 24.26
N LEU A 134 10.89 23.68 23.61
CA LEU A 134 11.84 23.08 22.66
C LEU A 134 12.31 24.21 21.77
N LYS A 135 13.62 24.48 21.77
CA LYS A 135 14.18 25.48 20.87
C LYS A 135 13.72 25.07 19.46
N PRO A 136 13.01 25.94 18.73
CA PRO A 136 12.69 25.63 17.34
C PRO A 136 14.00 25.23 16.67
N ILE A 137 13.98 24.06 16.03
CA ILE A 137 15.15 23.55 15.32
C ILE A 137 15.57 24.68 14.36
N PRO A 138 16.83 25.18 14.44
CA PRO A 138 17.25 26.32 13.65
C PRO A 138 16.97 26.07 12.18
N ASP A 139 16.24 26.99 11.57
CA ASP A 139 15.74 26.95 10.19
C ASP A 139 16.88 27.26 9.19
N LYS A 140 18.04 26.60 9.35
CA LYS A 140 19.30 26.86 8.63
C LYS A 140 19.28 26.48 7.13
N TYR A 141 18.13 26.08 6.58
CA TYR A 141 18.05 25.42 5.28
C TYR A 141 17.10 26.11 4.29
N LYS A 142 16.65 27.34 4.57
CA LYS A 142 15.77 28.11 3.67
C LYS A 142 16.35 28.47 2.29
N GLU A 143 17.64 28.22 2.04
CA GLU A 143 18.34 28.66 0.82
C GLU A 143 18.81 27.53 -0.10
N ILE A 144 18.44 26.27 0.12
CA ILE A 144 18.76 25.21 -0.84
C ILE A 144 17.69 25.21 -1.94
N VAL A 145 17.96 25.94 -3.02
CA VAL A 145 17.13 25.91 -4.23
C VAL A 145 17.45 24.63 -5.00
N ILE A 146 16.59 23.62 -4.88
CA ILE A 146 16.53 22.57 -5.90
C ILE A 146 15.56 23.06 -6.97
N GLU A 147 16.01 23.08 -8.22
CA GLU A 147 15.17 23.47 -9.35
C GLU A 147 13.93 22.55 -9.39
N LYS A 148 12.77 23.08 -8.99
CA LYS A 148 11.47 22.44 -9.17
C LYS A 148 11.22 22.39 -10.67
N GLY A 149 10.78 21.23 -11.20
CA GLY A 149 10.40 21.12 -12.61
C GLY A 149 9.38 22.20 -13.00
N LEU A 150 9.53 22.78 -14.20
CA LEU A 150 8.58 23.76 -14.75
C LEU A 150 7.18 23.12 -14.82
N GLY A 151 6.17 23.84 -14.33
CA GLY A 151 4.92 23.28 -13.81
C GLY A 151 4.18 22.24 -14.66
N THR A 152 4.30 22.25 -15.98
CA THR A 152 3.56 21.33 -16.87
C THR A 152 4.41 20.20 -17.49
N THR A 153 5.68 20.08 -17.08
CA THR A 153 6.63 19.09 -17.63
C THR A 153 7.44 18.39 -16.56
N VAL A 154 7.69 17.10 -16.74
CA VAL A 154 8.58 16.28 -15.90
C VAL A 154 9.49 15.48 -16.82
N CYS A 155 10.82 15.54 -16.63
CA CYS A 155 11.80 14.93 -17.55
C CYS A 155 11.54 15.29 -19.02
N ASP A 156 11.28 16.58 -19.30
CA ASP A 156 10.95 17.14 -20.61
C ASP A 156 9.68 16.56 -21.28
N ARG A 157 8.88 15.77 -20.54
CA ARG A 157 7.60 15.24 -20.99
C ARG A 157 6.46 16.07 -20.43
N LYS A 158 5.52 16.43 -21.29
CA LYS A 158 4.28 17.08 -20.89
C LYS A 158 3.45 16.14 -20.01
N ILE A 159 2.97 16.65 -18.89
CA ILE A 159 2.03 15.96 -18.00
C ILE A 159 0.64 16.62 -18.06
N GLY A 160 -0.37 15.99 -17.48
CA GLY A 160 -1.77 16.43 -17.59
C GLY A 160 -2.19 17.55 -16.64
N VAL A 161 -1.27 18.06 -15.82
CA VAL A 161 -1.51 19.08 -14.79
C VAL A 161 -0.39 20.11 -14.76
N ASP A 162 -0.65 21.24 -14.13
CA ASP A 162 0.37 22.20 -13.72
C ASP A 162 0.68 21.99 -12.23
N LEU A 163 1.87 21.48 -11.91
CA LEU A 163 2.38 21.25 -10.55
C LEU A 163 2.56 22.54 -9.75
N SER A 164 2.45 23.71 -10.38
CA SER A 164 2.43 25.03 -9.73
C SER A 164 1.02 25.62 -9.55
N ASP A 165 0.00 25.07 -10.21
CA ASP A 165 -1.39 25.51 -10.09
C ASP A 165 -2.29 24.35 -9.64
N GLU A 166 -2.60 24.34 -8.33
CA GLU A 166 -3.48 23.36 -7.68
C GLU A 166 -4.88 23.28 -8.32
N LYS A 167 -5.34 24.31 -9.02
CA LYS A 167 -6.65 24.29 -9.70
C LYS A 167 -6.68 23.35 -10.90
N THR A 168 -5.52 23.01 -11.44
CA THR A 168 -5.40 22.07 -12.56
C THR A 168 -5.39 20.61 -12.09
N TRP A 169 -5.33 20.37 -10.78
CA TRP A 169 -5.15 19.04 -10.22
C TRP A 169 -6.47 18.24 -10.22
N PRO A 170 -6.45 16.96 -10.65
CA PRO A 170 -7.62 16.08 -10.53
C PRO A 170 -8.18 15.93 -9.12
N SER A 171 -7.32 16.05 -8.10
CA SER A 171 -7.68 16.04 -6.68
C SER A 171 -7.34 17.38 -6.04
N PRO A 172 -8.14 17.84 -5.07
CA PRO A 172 -7.81 19.04 -4.32
C PRO A 172 -6.52 18.83 -3.53
N TYR A 173 -5.76 19.91 -3.38
CA TYR A 173 -4.64 19.97 -2.46
C TYR A 173 -5.11 19.68 -1.03
N VAL A 174 -4.41 18.78 -0.34
CA VAL A 174 -4.58 18.57 1.10
C VAL A 174 -3.32 19.04 1.79
N PRO A 175 -3.41 19.97 2.76
CA PRO A 175 -2.26 20.40 3.54
C PRO A 175 -1.50 19.20 4.08
N LEU A 176 -0.20 19.16 3.78
CA LEU A 176 0.71 18.16 4.32
C LEU A 176 0.66 18.18 5.86
N LEU A 177 0.94 17.04 6.49
CA LEU A 177 0.98 16.87 7.95
C LEU A 177 1.57 18.12 8.62
N THR A 178 0.72 18.99 9.17
CA THR A 178 1.22 20.18 9.82
C THR A 178 2.01 19.69 11.02
N PRO A 179 3.27 20.13 11.23
CA PRO A 179 3.93 19.88 12.50
C PRO A 179 2.96 20.44 13.53
N VAL A 180 2.38 19.59 14.36
CA VAL A 180 1.42 20.03 15.35
C VAL A 180 2.24 20.92 16.27
N GLY A 181 2.18 22.24 16.03
CA GLY A 181 3.00 23.25 16.71
C GLY A 181 2.73 23.31 18.21
N TYR A 182 1.77 22.52 18.68
CA TYR A 182 1.48 22.36 20.08
C TYR A 182 0.77 21.03 20.30
N VAL A 183 1.52 20.00 20.70
CA VAL A 183 0.90 18.83 21.31
C VAL A 183 0.45 19.26 22.71
N PRO A 184 -0.85 19.20 23.05
CA PRO A 184 -1.32 19.54 24.40
C PRO A 184 -0.49 18.76 25.43
N GLU A 185 -0.15 19.44 26.53
CA GLU A 185 0.92 19.09 27.48
C GLU A 185 0.82 17.70 28.16
N GLY A 186 -0.16 16.86 27.81
CA GLY A 186 -0.39 15.53 28.38
C GLY A 186 -0.09 14.33 27.47
N GLU A 187 0.07 14.48 26.15
CA GLU A 187 0.28 13.32 25.26
C GLU A 187 1.26 13.60 24.11
N ARG A 188 2.55 13.81 24.43
CA ARG A 188 3.65 13.86 23.44
C ARG A 188 3.89 12.49 22.80
N LYS A 189 2.92 12.01 22.01
CA LYS A 189 2.97 10.75 21.26
C LYS A 189 3.28 11.05 19.79
N ALA A 190 4.39 10.50 19.31
CA ALA A 190 4.82 10.57 17.92
C ALA A 190 4.62 9.24 17.19
N ILE A 191 4.62 9.28 15.86
CA ILE A 191 4.84 8.09 15.02
C ILE A 191 6.26 8.17 14.49
N LEU A 192 7.01 7.06 14.57
CA LEU A 192 8.41 6.98 14.13
C LEU A 192 8.58 5.88 13.08
N ILE A 193 9.07 6.25 11.88
CA ILE A 193 9.66 5.30 10.94
C ILE A 193 11.15 5.21 11.24
N GLY A 194 11.53 4.15 11.95
CA GLY A 194 12.91 3.88 12.28
C GLY A 194 13.66 3.07 11.22
N ARG A 195 14.87 2.64 11.58
CA ARG A 195 15.59 1.55 10.92
C ARG A 195 14.91 0.21 11.22
N SER A 196 13.91 -0.15 10.44
CA SER A 196 13.46 -1.54 10.37
C SER A 196 14.24 -2.30 9.30
N ALA A 197 14.29 -3.63 9.41
CA ALA A 197 14.72 -4.44 8.28
C ALA A 197 13.85 -4.11 7.05
N ASN A 198 14.50 -3.88 5.91
CA ASN A 198 13.82 -3.78 4.62
C ASN A 198 12.90 -4.99 4.46
N PHE A 199 11.59 -4.74 4.34
CA PHE A 199 10.63 -5.79 4.02
C PHE A 199 10.16 -5.60 2.59
N GLY A 200 10.42 -6.61 1.76
CA GLY A 200 9.93 -6.65 0.40
C GLY A 200 10.64 -5.75 -0.59
N GLY A 201 10.03 -5.61 -1.77
CA GLY A 201 10.46 -4.71 -2.84
C GLY A 201 10.02 -3.26 -2.63
N ILE A 202 10.40 -2.39 -3.55
CA ILE A 202 10.15 -0.93 -3.45
C ILE A 202 8.66 -0.60 -3.35
N GLY A 203 7.79 -1.29 -4.09
CA GLY A 203 6.34 -1.07 -4.00
C GLY A 203 5.79 -1.35 -2.59
N GLN A 204 6.33 -2.37 -1.92
CA GLN A 204 5.99 -2.75 -0.55
C GLN A 204 6.49 -1.73 0.47
N MET A 205 7.67 -1.17 0.25
CA MET A 205 8.21 -0.09 1.09
C MET A 205 7.46 1.23 0.90
N LEU A 206 7.05 1.59 -0.33
CA LEU A 206 6.19 2.76 -0.59
C LEU A 206 4.86 2.62 0.12
N THR A 207 4.25 1.44 0.02
CA THR A 207 3.08 1.05 0.80
C THR A 207 3.31 1.31 2.29
N ALA A 208 4.40 0.79 2.85
CA ALA A 208 4.70 0.92 4.26
C ALA A 208 4.77 2.39 4.69
N PHE A 209 5.52 3.19 3.95
CA PHE A 209 5.68 4.63 4.17
C PHE A 209 4.34 5.38 4.16
N PHE A 210 3.54 5.23 3.10
CA PHE A 210 2.28 5.95 2.98
C PHE A 210 1.21 5.45 3.97
N HIS A 211 1.32 4.22 4.48
CA HIS A 211 0.49 3.73 5.57
C HIS A 211 0.83 4.44 6.88
N THR A 212 2.13 4.60 7.16
CA THR A 212 2.54 5.38 8.32
C THR A 212 2.08 6.82 8.24
N TYR A 213 2.20 7.42 7.05
CA TYR A 213 1.77 8.78 6.80
C TYR A 213 0.30 8.98 7.14
N ASN A 214 -0.56 8.11 6.59
CA ASN A 214 -1.99 8.14 6.86
C ASN A 214 -2.29 7.90 8.35
N LYS A 215 -1.56 6.98 9.02
CA LYS A 215 -1.73 6.73 10.46
C LYS A 215 -1.41 7.98 11.29
N ALA A 216 -0.29 8.64 10.98
CA ALA A 216 0.11 9.86 11.66
C ALA A 216 -0.97 10.95 11.48
N TYR A 217 -1.52 11.06 10.27
CA TYR A 217 -2.61 11.98 9.98
C TYR A 217 -3.88 11.66 10.79
N ASP A 218 -4.34 10.42 10.75
CA ASP A 218 -5.56 9.97 11.43
C ASP A 218 -5.49 10.18 12.95
N LEU A 219 -4.31 9.94 13.52
CA LEU A 219 -4.04 10.12 14.94
C LEU A 219 -3.71 11.57 15.32
N LYS A 220 -3.60 12.47 14.33
CA LYS A 220 -3.15 13.86 14.50
C LYS A 220 -1.82 13.95 15.25
N ARG A 221 -0.86 13.08 14.88
CA ARG A 221 0.47 12.97 15.49
C ARG A 221 1.53 13.40 14.51
N ASN A 222 2.63 13.94 15.04
CA ASN A 222 3.82 14.21 14.25
C ASN A 222 4.43 12.90 13.75
N LEU A 223 4.80 12.89 12.46
CA LEU A 223 5.56 11.82 11.84
C LEU A 223 7.05 12.17 11.83
N TYR A 224 7.83 11.32 12.47
CA TYR A 224 9.28 11.38 12.45
C TYR A 224 9.86 10.22 11.66
N VAL A 225 10.96 10.47 10.97
CA VAL A 225 11.69 9.44 10.22
C VAL A 225 13.16 9.54 10.58
N THR A 226 13.76 8.42 10.97
CA THR A 226 15.19 8.39 11.33
C THR A 226 16.05 8.51 10.06
N LYS A 227 17.23 9.15 10.14
CA LYS A 227 18.14 9.28 8.98
C LYS A 227 18.56 7.95 8.35
N ASP A 228 18.52 6.87 9.11
CA ASP A 228 18.82 5.50 8.69
C ASP A 228 17.58 4.65 8.32
N SER A 229 16.42 5.30 8.15
CA SER A 229 15.16 4.64 7.78
C SER A 229 15.16 4.13 6.33
N PHE A 230 14.50 2.99 6.11
CA PHE A 230 14.24 2.45 4.77
C PHE A 230 13.46 3.41 3.87
N ALA A 231 12.66 4.30 4.47
CA ALA A 231 11.87 5.29 3.73
C ALA A 231 12.75 6.18 2.84
N TRP A 232 13.98 6.47 3.28
CA TRP A 232 14.91 7.27 2.50
C TRP A 232 15.49 6.51 1.32
N THR A 233 15.75 5.21 1.49
CA THR A 233 16.19 4.35 0.39
C THR A 233 15.19 4.44 -0.77
N ILE A 234 13.90 4.33 -0.50
CA ILE A 234 12.89 4.39 -1.58
C ILE A 234 12.67 5.80 -2.14
N LEU A 235 12.55 6.81 -1.27
CA LEU A 235 12.21 8.16 -1.72
C LEU A 235 13.37 8.77 -2.51
N PHE A 236 14.62 8.48 -2.12
CA PHE A 236 15.78 9.06 -2.79
C PHE A 236 16.13 8.32 -4.07
N GLN A 237 15.95 6.99 -4.08
CA GLN A 237 16.12 6.18 -5.28
C GLN A 237 15.11 6.57 -6.35
N LEU A 238 13.87 6.93 -5.99
CA LEU A 238 12.85 7.33 -6.98
C LEU A 238 12.83 8.84 -7.28
N PHE A 239 12.85 9.69 -6.26
CA PHE A 239 12.43 11.09 -6.36
C PHE A 239 13.45 12.13 -5.90
N ILE A 240 14.75 11.82 -5.74
CA ILE A 240 15.72 12.89 -5.41
C ILE A 240 17.08 12.67 -6.07
N THR A 241 17.76 11.54 -5.80
CA THR A 241 19.18 11.40 -6.15
C THR A 241 19.53 10.19 -6.99
N GLY A 242 18.61 9.22 -7.15
CA GLY A 242 18.86 7.95 -7.85
C GLY A 242 19.73 6.97 -7.05
N ALA A 243 20.59 7.50 -6.19
CA ALA A 243 21.45 6.77 -5.26
C ALA A 243 20.94 6.80 -3.82
N SER A 244 21.37 5.80 -3.02
CA SER A 244 21.11 5.72 -1.58
C SER A 244 21.82 6.84 -0.82
N PRO A 245 21.21 7.41 0.25
CA PRO A 245 21.81 8.51 1.02
C PRO A 245 23.12 8.14 1.71
N ALA A 246 23.38 6.85 1.92
CA ALA A 246 24.62 6.36 2.52
C ALA A 246 25.88 6.69 1.69
N GLU A 247 25.72 7.09 0.43
CA GLU A 247 26.81 7.23 -0.53
C GLU A 247 27.21 8.67 -0.86
N LYS A 248 26.55 9.71 -0.29
CA LYS A 248 26.81 11.12 -0.69
C LYS A 248 27.00 12.11 0.48
N THR A 249 27.93 13.03 0.28
CA THR A 249 28.30 14.16 1.16
C THR A 249 27.20 15.23 1.34
N ASP A 250 26.11 15.17 0.57
CA ASP A 250 25.01 16.16 0.56
C ASP A 250 23.73 15.71 1.31
N GLY A 251 23.82 14.70 2.19
CA GLY A 251 22.66 14.10 2.85
C GLY A 251 21.65 15.09 3.48
N GLU A 252 22.12 16.19 4.07
CA GLU A 252 21.23 17.21 4.66
C GLU A 252 20.39 17.98 3.62
N LYS A 253 20.90 18.22 2.40
CA LYS A 253 20.11 18.84 1.34
C LYS A 253 18.95 17.94 0.92
N ILE A 254 19.23 16.64 0.84
CA ILE A 254 18.26 15.62 0.47
C ILE A 254 17.16 15.52 1.54
N PHE A 255 17.54 15.54 2.83
CA PHE A 255 16.56 15.59 3.91
C PHE A 255 15.74 16.89 3.92
N ALA A 256 16.32 18.03 3.54
CA ALA A 256 15.58 19.29 3.43
C ALA A 256 14.46 19.20 2.38
N VAL A 257 14.72 18.61 1.23
CA VAL A 257 13.72 18.37 0.17
C VAL A 257 12.64 17.41 0.64
N ALA A 258 13.03 16.33 1.33
CA ALA A 258 12.06 15.41 1.91
C ALA A 258 11.14 16.10 2.94
N ARG A 259 11.69 16.95 3.82
CA ARG A 259 10.91 17.77 4.77
C ARG A 259 9.95 18.70 4.01
N GLN A 260 10.43 19.36 2.96
CA GLN A 260 9.62 20.28 2.16
C GLN A 260 8.46 19.57 1.44
N THR A 261 8.73 18.40 0.85
CA THR A 261 7.75 17.65 0.02
C THR A 261 6.74 16.84 0.82
N THR A 262 7.10 16.43 2.04
CA THR A 262 6.26 15.53 2.85
C THR A 262 5.81 16.14 4.19
N ASN A 263 6.46 17.22 4.63
CA ASN A 263 6.34 17.81 5.96
C ASN A 263 6.73 16.88 7.12
N ILE A 264 7.52 15.84 6.81
CA ILE A 264 8.03 14.88 7.79
C ILE A 264 9.23 15.47 8.54
N GLN A 265 9.32 15.21 9.84
CA GLN A 265 10.47 15.59 10.64
C GLN A 265 11.57 14.50 10.57
N VAL A 266 12.80 14.91 10.25
CA VAL A 266 13.94 13.98 10.16
C VAL A 266 14.76 14.06 11.44
N VAL A 267 15.03 12.92 12.06
CA VAL A 267 15.81 12.82 13.32
C VAL A 267 16.96 11.84 13.18
N ASP A 268 18.02 11.99 13.97
CA ASP A 268 19.17 11.08 13.93
C ASP A 268 18.81 9.66 14.39
N GLY A 269 17.85 9.54 15.30
CA GLY A 269 17.36 8.25 15.80
C GLY A 269 16.19 8.42 16.76
N GLY A 270 15.59 7.32 17.20
CA GLY A 270 14.49 7.35 18.17
C GLY A 270 14.87 7.96 19.53
N HIS A 271 16.16 7.91 19.91
CA HIS A 271 16.65 8.52 21.15
C HIS A 271 16.44 10.04 21.20
N VAL A 272 16.52 10.73 20.05
CA VAL A 272 16.26 12.18 19.97
C VAL A 272 14.86 12.52 20.46
N LEU A 273 13.88 11.65 20.22
CA LEU A 273 12.51 11.83 20.69
C LEU A 273 12.39 11.54 22.19
N THR A 274 13.04 10.48 22.69
CA THR A 274 12.99 10.17 24.13
C THR A 274 13.68 11.25 24.96
N ASP A 275 14.79 11.79 24.49
CA ASP A 275 15.55 12.85 25.17
C ASP A 275 14.75 14.16 25.22
N ALA A 276 13.87 14.38 24.24
CA ALA A 276 12.90 15.48 24.22
C ALA A 276 11.65 15.24 25.09
N GLY A 277 11.60 14.13 25.85
CA GLY A 277 10.46 13.73 26.67
C GLY A 277 9.24 13.31 25.84
N MET A 278 9.45 12.87 24.59
CA MET A 278 8.40 12.32 23.74
C MET A 278 8.35 10.80 23.86
N THR A 279 7.13 10.27 23.85
CA THR A 279 6.88 8.86 23.59
C THR A 279 6.59 8.67 22.10
N TYR A 280 6.94 7.53 21.53
CA TYR A 280 6.62 7.25 20.14
C TYR A 280 6.19 5.80 19.92
N GLU A 281 5.38 5.62 18.89
CA GLU A 281 5.06 4.32 18.33
C GLU A 281 6.04 4.08 17.17
N ALA A 282 6.99 3.17 17.40
CA ALA A 282 7.89 2.72 16.34
C ALA A 282 7.15 1.71 15.48
N GLU A 283 7.06 2.01 14.20
CA GLU A 283 6.37 1.13 13.28
C GLU A 283 7.37 0.22 12.57
N SER A 284 7.07 -1.08 12.54
CA SER A 284 7.85 -2.04 11.76
C SER A 284 7.33 -2.10 10.33
N ALA A 285 8.22 -2.41 9.38
CA ALA A 285 7.88 -2.64 7.97
C ALA A 285 6.66 -3.58 7.78
N THR A 286 6.51 -4.58 8.65
CA THR A 286 5.40 -5.54 8.65
C THR A 286 4.11 -5.00 9.28
N GLY A 287 4.18 -4.09 10.25
CA GLY A 287 3.00 -3.48 10.88
C GLY A 287 2.20 -2.60 9.90
N PHE A 288 2.85 -2.09 8.86
CA PHE A 288 2.23 -1.16 7.91
C PHE A 288 1.22 -1.79 6.95
N PHE A 289 1.45 -3.03 6.52
CA PHE A 289 0.54 -3.76 5.61
C PHE A 289 -0.83 -4.03 6.23
N TYR A 290 -0.93 -3.98 7.56
CA TYR A 290 -2.08 -4.48 8.30
C TYR A 290 -2.82 -3.40 9.06
N HIS A 291 -2.76 -2.14 8.62
CA HIS A 291 -3.53 -1.07 9.26
C HIS A 291 -5.04 -1.16 8.92
N GLN A 292 -5.69 -2.21 9.38
CA GLN A 292 -7.15 -2.44 9.29
C GLN A 292 -7.96 -1.44 10.12
N LYS A 293 -7.30 -0.57 10.91
CA LYS A 293 -7.94 0.34 11.86
C LYS A 293 -8.09 1.79 11.38
N SER A 294 -7.59 2.14 10.20
CA SER A 294 -7.79 3.49 9.70
C SER A 294 -9.24 3.60 9.24
N THR A 295 -9.97 4.54 9.83
CA THR A 295 -11.35 4.88 9.44
C THR A 295 -11.39 5.98 8.38
N ALA A 296 -10.22 6.38 7.85
CA ALA A 296 -10.12 7.43 6.85
C ALA A 296 -10.86 7.01 5.57
N ASP A 297 -11.68 7.94 5.07
CA ASP A 297 -12.35 7.82 3.78
C ASP A 297 -11.29 7.61 2.67
N PRO A 298 -11.48 6.63 1.77
CA PRO A 298 -10.64 6.43 0.58
C PRO A 298 -10.31 7.72 -0.19
N VAL A 299 -11.27 8.64 -0.30
CA VAL A 299 -11.11 9.94 -0.98
C VAL A 299 -10.13 10.84 -0.23
N VAL A 300 -10.19 10.86 1.10
CA VAL A 300 -9.24 11.64 1.92
C VAL A 300 -7.83 11.07 1.78
N VAL A 301 -7.71 9.74 1.87
CA VAL A 301 -6.42 9.05 1.68
C VAL A 301 -5.84 9.34 0.30
N GLN A 302 -6.70 9.32 -0.72
CA GLN A 302 -6.34 9.62 -2.09
C GLN A 302 -5.77 11.04 -2.23
N HIS A 303 -6.53 12.06 -1.82
CA HIS A 303 -6.11 13.45 -1.97
C HIS A 303 -4.76 13.72 -1.27
N GLN A 304 -4.56 13.14 -0.09
CA GLN A 304 -3.29 13.24 0.65
C GLN A 304 -2.12 12.62 -0.11
N ARG A 305 -2.28 11.37 -0.54
CA ARG A 305 -1.22 10.66 -1.26
C ARG A 305 -0.90 11.33 -2.58
N GLU A 306 -1.91 11.78 -3.32
CA GLU A 306 -1.70 12.47 -4.60
C GLU A 306 -1.01 13.82 -4.42
N THR A 307 -1.33 14.58 -3.36
CA THR A 307 -0.60 15.82 -3.04
C THR A 307 0.89 15.54 -2.85
N ILE A 308 1.23 14.53 -2.05
CA ILE A 308 2.63 14.14 -1.81
C ILE A 308 3.30 13.63 -3.09
N LEU A 309 2.61 12.81 -3.89
CA LEU A 309 3.14 12.27 -5.14
C LEU A 309 3.44 13.38 -6.16
N ARG A 310 2.59 14.41 -6.27
CA ARG A 310 2.85 15.58 -7.14
C ARG A 310 4.11 16.33 -6.71
N GLU A 311 4.26 16.58 -5.40
CA GLU A 311 5.46 17.23 -4.88
C GLU A 311 6.70 16.36 -5.11
N LEU A 312 6.64 15.06 -4.82
CA LEU A 312 7.77 14.14 -5.07
C LEU A 312 8.17 14.07 -6.55
N VAL A 313 7.20 13.97 -7.46
CA VAL A 313 7.47 13.90 -8.91
C VAL A 313 8.03 15.22 -9.45
N SER A 314 7.81 16.34 -8.77
CA SER A 314 8.42 17.63 -9.11
C SER A 314 9.95 17.65 -8.93
N TYR A 315 10.49 16.62 -8.27
CA TYR A 315 11.92 16.41 -8.04
C TYR A 315 12.34 15.06 -8.65
N PRO A 316 12.42 14.89 -9.97
CA PRO A 316 12.91 13.63 -10.51
C PRO A 316 14.37 13.38 -10.09
N ALA A 317 14.69 12.11 -9.78
CA ALA A 317 16.09 11.73 -9.59
C ALA A 317 16.92 12.06 -10.85
N THR A 318 18.15 12.54 -10.67
CA THR A 318 19.00 13.07 -11.76
C THR A 318 19.23 12.07 -12.90
N ASP A 319 19.30 10.78 -12.58
CA ASP A 319 19.44 9.68 -13.53
C ASP A 319 18.08 9.23 -14.11
N ALA A 320 16.99 9.33 -13.36
CA ALA A 320 15.65 8.93 -13.80
C ALA A 320 15.21 9.59 -15.11
N CYS A 321 15.54 10.87 -15.29
CA CYS A 321 15.17 11.59 -16.51
C CYS A 321 16.05 11.25 -17.72
N LYS A 322 17.25 10.70 -17.57
CA LYS A 322 18.16 10.45 -18.69
C LYS A 322 17.54 9.49 -19.71
N LEU A 323 16.89 8.44 -19.21
CA LEU A 323 16.22 7.46 -20.06
C LEU A 323 15.05 8.07 -20.82
N VAL A 324 14.20 8.85 -20.13
CA VAL A 324 13.05 9.51 -20.74
C VAL A 324 13.50 10.55 -21.77
N ALA A 325 14.51 11.37 -21.44
CA ALA A 325 15.07 12.36 -22.34
C ALA A 325 15.70 11.73 -23.59
N SER A 326 16.30 10.55 -23.48
CA SER A 326 16.88 9.83 -24.63
C SER A 326 15.87 9.46 -25.72
N LEU A 327 14.57 9.45 -25.39
CA LEU A 327 13.49 9.21 -26.35
C LEU A 327 13.14 10.45 -27.18
N ASN A 328 13.71 11.63 -26.90
CA ASN A 328 13.54 12.86 -27.68
C ASN A 328 12.07 13.22 -27.98
N GLY A 329 11.17 12.95 -27.03
CA GLY A 329 9.74 13.22 -27.17
C GLY A 329 8.95 12.22 -28.03
N GLU A 330 9.57 11.13 -28.48
CA GLU A 330 8.86 10.03 -29.16
C GLU A 330 7.74 9.47 -28.27
N LYS A 331 6.65 9.05 -28.91
CA LYS A 331 5.58 8.32 -28.23
C LYS A 331 6.03 6.90 -27.90
N TYR A 332 5.72 6.44 -26.69
CA TYR A 332 6.06 5.09 -26.27
C TYR A 332 5.05 4.52 -25.28
N SER A 333 5.04 3.19 -25.21
CA SER A 333 4.28 2.44 -24.22
C SER A 333 5.20 1.74 -23.25
N VAL A 334 4.70 1.47 -22.05
CA VAL A 334 5.41 0.68 -21.04
C VAL A 334 4.55 -0.50 -20.60
N VAL A 335 5.17 -1.68 -20.51
CA VAL A 335 4.55 -2.89 -19.96
C VAL A 335 5.34 -3.30 -18.71
N HIS A 336 4.67 -3.37 -17.56
CA HIS A 336 5.32 -3.78 -16.32
C HIS A 336 5.21 -5.29 -16.11
N ILE A 337 6.31 -6.01 -16.38
CA ILE A 337 6.37 -7.47 -16.31
C ILE A 337 6.99 -7.87 -14.97
N THR A 338 6.15 -8.21 -14.00
CA THR A 338 6.58 -8.70 -12.69
C THR A 338 6.80 -10.21 -12.70
N ASN A 339 7.71 -10.66 -11.84
CA ASN A 339 7.95 -12.07 -11.55
C ASN A 339 7.22 -12.52 -10.28
N THR A 340 6.11 -11.88 -9.90
CA THR A 340 5.29 -12.31 -8.76
C THR A 340 4.88 -13.78 -8.97
N VAL A 341 5.57 -14.67 -8.25
CA VAL A 341 5.43 -16.11 -8.37
C VAL A 341 4.15 -16.51 -7.64
N GLY A 342 3.03 -16.40 -8.34
CA GLY A 342 1.77 -17.05 -8.00
C GLY A 342 1.31 -17.85 -9.20
N ASN A 343 1.86 -19.04 -9.39
CA ASN A 343 1.33 -19.97 -10.40
C ASN A 343 -0.08 -20.45 -10.02
N ASP A 344 -0.54 -20.19 -8.79
CA ASP A 344 -1.90 -20.40 -8.37
C ASP A 344 -2.73 -19.10 -8.50
N PRO A 345 -3.70 -19.04 -9.43
CA PRO A 345 -4.68 -17.96 -9.51
C PRO A 345 -5.42 -17.69 -8.19
N ALA A 346 -5.48 -18.67 -7.27
CA ALA A 346 -6.11 -18.54 -5.97
C ALA A 346 -5.31 -17.69 -4.96
N ASP A 347 -4.02 -17.42 -5.19
CA ASP A 347 -3.17 -16.81 -4.16
C ASP A 347 -3.27 -15.29 -4.09
N PHE A 348 -2.92 -14.58 -5.17
CA PHE A 348 -2.85 -13.12 -5.18
C PHE A 348 -3.87 -12.51 -6.16
N PRO A 349 -3.83 -12.80 -7.48
CA PRO A 349 -4.78 -12.23 -8.43
C PRO A 349 -6.23 -12.56 -8.12
N GLY A 350 -6.54 -13.79 -7.68
CA GLY A 350 -7.89 -14.19 -7.30
C GLY A 350 -8.44 -13.40 -6.12
N LYS A 351 -7.61 -13.12 -5.10
CA LYS A 351 -8.03 -12.29 -3.95
C LYS A 351 -8.30 -10.86 -4.36
N LEU A 352 -7.44 -10.31 -5.22
CA LEU A 352 -7.64 -8.98 -5.78
C LEU A 352 -8.90 -8.91 -6.64
N SER A 353 -9.16 -9.92 -7.47
CA SER A 353 -10.37 -10.00 -8.28
C SER A 353 -11.64 -10.10 -7.42
N ILE A 354 -11.61 -10.88 -6.35
CA ILE A 354 -12.72 -10.96 -5.38
C ILE A 354 -12.94 -9.61 -4.69
N GLY A 355 -11.87 -8.96 -4.24
CA GLY A 355 -11.95 -7.69 -3.53
C GLY A 355 -12.42 -6.54 -4.41
N THR A 356 -11.91 -6.45 -5.63
CA THR A 356 -12.27 -5.39 -6.59
C THR A 356 -13.60 -5.67 -7.31
N GLY A 357 -13.98 -6.94 -7.45
CA GLY A 357 -15.10 -7.38 -8.28
C GLY A 357 -14.79 -7.42 -9.78
N ILE A 358 -13.51 -7.36 -10.15
CA ILE A 358 -13.04 -7.35 -11.54
C ILE A 358 -12.18 -8.58 -11.81
N ASP A 359 -12.35 -9.24 -12.96
CA ASP A 359 -11.43 -10.30 -13.36
C ASP A 359 -10.09 -9.71 -13.86
N ASN A 360 -9.08 -9.78 -13.00
CA ASN A 360 -7.74 -9.27 -13.29
C ASN A 360 -6.83 -10.27 -14.02
N THR A 361 -7.37 -11.42 -14.46
CA THR A 361 -6.57 -12.52 -15.03
C THR A 361 -5.80 -12.10 -16.29
N ALA A 362 -6.43 -11.32 -17.18
CA ALA A 362 -5.78 -10.90 -18.42
C ALA A 362 -4.61 -9.93 -18.15
N ALA A 363 -4.84 -8.95 -17.27
CA ALA A 363 -3.81 -7.99 -16.85
C ALA A 363 -2.64 -8.68 -16.13
N TYR A 364 -2.92 -9.66 -15.27
CA TYR A 364 -1.88 -10.45 -14.59
C TYR A 364 -1.09 -11.34 -15.57
N LYS A 365 -1.76 -12.04 -16.49
CA LYS A 365 -1.08 -12.94 -17.44
C LYS A 365 -0.25 -12.18 -18.48
N MET A 366 -0.69 -10.98 -18.86
CA MET A 366 -0.07 -10.15 -19.91
C MET A 366 0.17 -10.91 -21.21
N GLU A 367 -0.84 -11.65 -21.69
CA GLU A 367 -0.71 -12.35 -22.97
C GLU A 367 -0.59 -11.35 -24.14
N PRO A 368 0.11 -11.72 -25.23
CA PRO A 368 0.31 -10.80 -26.36
C PRO A 368 -0.97 -10.20 -26.94
N ASP A 369 -2.05 -10.99 -27.04
CA ASP A 369 -3.35 -10.52 -27.52
C ASP A 369 -3.94 -9.40 -26.64
N TYR A 370 -3.75 -9.48 -25.32
CA TYR A 370 -4.20 -8.46 -24.37
C TYR A 370 -3.43 -7.16 -24.59
N VAL A 371 -2.10 -7.24 -24.65
CA VAL A 371 -1.22 -6.08 -24.86
C VAL A 371 -1.49 -5.45 -26.23
N ARG A 372 -1.53 -6.24 -27.29
CA ARG A 372 -1.75 -5.77 -28.67
C ARG A 372 -3.11 -5.10 -28.83
N ASN A 373 -4.17 -5.63 -28.21
CA ASN A 373 -5.49 -4.99 -28.27
C ASN A 373 -5.47 -3.60 -27.61
N ILE A 374 -4.85 -3.45 -26.44
CA ILE A 374 -4.69 -2.14 -25.78
C ILE A 374 -3.88 -1.19 -26.66
N LEU A 375 -2.75 -1.63 -27.21
CA LEU A 375 -1.91 -0.82 -28.07
C LEU A 375 -2.64 -0.41 -29.36
N THR A 376 -3.40 -1.31 -29.96
CA THR A 376 -4.18 -1.01 -31.18
C THR A 376 -5.24 0.05 -30.89
N ARG A 377 -6.03 -0.14 -29.82
CA ARG A 377 -7.10 0.78 -29.42
C ARG A 377 -6.59 2.19 -29.11
N THR A 378 -5.41 2.28 -28.52
CA THR A 378 -4.76 3.56 -28.15
C THR A 378 -3.95 4.18 -29.28
N GLY A 379 -3.86 3.53 -30.44
CA GLY A 379 -3.02 3.99 -31.55
C GLY A 379 -1.52 3.85 -31.29
N MET A 380 -1.12 3.00 -30.34
CA MET A 380 0.26 2.80 -29.90
C MET A 380 0.93 1.53 -30.44
N HIS A 381 0.26 0.76 -31.30
CA HIS A 381 0.77 -0.50 -31.83
C HIS A 381 2.03 -0.40 -32.70
N GLU A 382 2.24 0.73 -33.39
CA GLU A 382 3.46 0.98 -34.20
C GLU A 382 4.61 1.58 -33.38
N HIS A 383 4.33 2.02 -32.15
CA HIS A 383 5.29 2.71 -31.30
C HIS A 383 6.11 1.74 -30.45
N ASN A 384 7.22 2.24 -29.92
CA ASN A 384 8.13 1.44 -29.09
C ASN A 384 7.44 1.06 -27.78
N VAL A 385 7.62 -0.21 -27.37
CA VAL A 385 7.13 -0.75 -26.10
C VAL A 385 8.31 -1.12 -25.22
N PHE A 386 8.40 -0.51 -24.04
CA PHE A 386 9.47 -0.76 -23.10
C PHE A 386 8.99 -1.67 -21.95
N PRO A 387 9.62 -2.83 -21.75
CA PRO A 387 9.37 -3.66 -20.58
C PRO A 387 10.05 -3.03 -19.35
N VAL A 388 9.35 -2.99 -18.23
CA VAL A 388 9.93 -2.61 -16.92
C VAL A 388 9.66 -3.69 -15.88
N ALA A 389 10.50 -3.77 -14.86
CA ALA A 389 10.36 -4.64 -13.70
C ALA A 389 10.74 -3.87 -12.42
N ALA A 390 10.39 -4.42 -11.26
CA ALA A 390 10.84 -3.88 -9.98
C ALA A 390 12.36 -4.07 -9.79
N ALA A 391 13.00 -3.20 -9.00
CA ALA A 391 14.44 -3.20 -8.76
C ALA A 391 14.96 -4.59 -8.35
N GLY A 392 15.96 -5.08 -9.07
CA GLY A 392 16.61 -6.35 -8.77
C GLY A 392 15.78 -7.59 -9.10
N GLU A 393 14.56 -7.43 -9.62
CA GLU A 393 13.76 -8.55 -10.12
C GLU A 393 14.12 -8.84 -11.58
N LYS A 394 14.41 -10.10 -11.87
CA LYS A 394 14.41 -10.57 -13.26
C LYS A 394 12.98 -10.55 -13.76
N PHE A 395 12.77 -10.16 -15.01
CA PHE A 395 11.48 -10.38 -15.68
C PHE A 395 11.04 -11.82 -15.51
N ASN A 396 9.71 -12.04 -15.45
CA ASN A 396 9.19 -13.35 -15.74
C ASN A 396 9.60 -13.72 -17.18
N ALA A 397 10.60 -14.60 -17.31
CA ALA A 397 11.26 -14.89 -18.57
C ALA A 397 10.28 -15.39 -19.63
N ASP A 398 9.28 -16.16 -19.21
CA ASP A 398 8.26 -16.70 -20.11
C ASP A 398 7.31 -15.60 -20.60
N LYS A 399 6.79 -14.73 -19.71
CA LYS A 399 5.94 -13.59 -20.11
C LYS A 399 6.70 -12.67 -21.05
N PHE A 400 7.93 -12.30 -20.68
CA PHE A 400 8.77 -11.43 -21.49
C PHE A 400 9.07 -12.03 -22.86
N LYS A 401 9.46 -13.31 -22.91
CA LYS A 401 9.74 -14.02 -24.16
C LYS A 401 8.51 -14.05 -25.08
N ARG A 402 7.31 -14.35 -24.56
CA ARG A 402 6.08 -14.35 -25.37
C ARG A 402 5.80 -12.99 -26.01
N LEU A 403 6.01 -11.90 -25.26
CA LEU A 403 5.80 -10.54 -25.77
C LEU A 403 6.85 -10.14 -26.81
N VAL A 404 8.11 -10.55 -26.63
CA VAL A 404 9.20 -10.29 -27.60
C VAL A 404 9.02 -11.10 -28.89
N ASP A 405 8.55 -12.34 -28.79
CA ASP A 405 8.32 -13.21 -29.96
C ASP A 405 7.08 -12.81 -30.76
N ASP A 406 6.17 -12.00 -30.20
CA ASP A 406 4.96 -11.54 -30.89
C ASP A 406 5.29 -10.42 -31.89
N LYS A 407 5.14 -10.71 -33.18
CA LYS A 407 5.44 -9.77 -34.27
C LYS A 407 4.57 -8.51 -34.27
N GLY A 408 3.46 -8.50 -33.54
CA GLY A 408 2.57 -7.35 -33.42
C GLY A 408 2.95 -6.38 -32.29
N ILE A 409 4.04 -6.63 -31.56
CA ILE A 409 4.49 -5.77 -30.45
C ILE A 409 5.95 -5.37 -30.69
N ASN A 410 6.20 -4.07 -30.89
CA ASN A 410 7.54 -3.52 -31.09
C ASN A 410 8.28 -3.33 -29.74
N MET A 411 8.65 -4.46 -29.11
CA MET A 411 9.40 -4.47 -27.85
C MET A 411 10.82 -3.92 -28.03
N LYS A 412 11.25 -3.04 -27.12
CA LYS A 412 12.63 -2.51 -27.03
C LYS A 412 13.35 -3.02 -25.79
N GLY A 413 14.68 -2.94 -25.82
CA GLY A 413 15.54 -3.24 -24.67
C GLY A 413 15.25 -2.30 -23.49
N TYR A 414 15.59 -2.75 -22.28
CA TYR A 414 15.31 -2.04 -21.03
C TYR A 414 16.56 -1.36 -20.47
N ALA A 415 16.35 -0.36 -19.61
CA ALA A 415 17.41 0.19 -18.76
C ALA A 415 17.39 -0.51 -17.39
N ASP A 416 18.54 -0.87 -16.85
CA ASP A 416 18.66 -1.54 -15.54
C ASP A 416 18.64 -0.54 -14.36
N GLU A 417 18.02 0.63 -14.55
CA GLU A 417 17.97 1.69 -13.56
C GLU A 417 16.54 1.84 -13.03
N MET A 418 16.36 1.55 -11.74
CA MET A 418 15.04 1.55 -11.09
C MET A 418 14.31 2.88 -11.24
N ALA A 419 15.00 4.00 -10.99
CA ALA A 419 14.43 5.33 -11.08
C ALA A 419 14.00 5.65 -12.52
N GLY A 420 14.87 5.32 -13.49
CA GLY A 420 14.59 5.44 -14.91
C GLY A 420 13.37 4.62 -15.33
N ASN A 421 13.26 3.36 -14.91
CA ASN A 421 12.11 2.51 -15.20
C ASN A 421 10.81 3.03 -14.59
N PHE A 422 10.86 3.55 -13.37
CA PHE A 422 9.70 4.16 -12.72
C PHE A 422 9.23 5.40 -13.51
N TYR A 423 10.12 6.32 -13.85
CA TYR A 423 9.76 7.53 -14.61
C TYR A 423 9.35 7.22 -16.05
N LEU A 424 9.99 6.25 -16.69
CA LEU A 424 9.59 5.74 -17.99
C LEU A 424 8.12 5.29 -17.93
N ALA A 425 7.75 4.50 -16.93
CA ALA A 425 6.39 4.02 -16.73
C ALA A 425 5.39 5.12 -16.36
N VAL A 426 5.76 6.04 -15.47
CA VAL A 426 4.92 7.17 -15.05
C VAL A 426 4.65 8.14 -16.20
N LEU A 427 5.62 8.36 -17.08
CA LEU A 427 5.53 9.35 -18.17
C LEU A 427 5.16 8.74 -19.53
N ALA A 428 4.90 7.44 -19.61
CA ALA A 428 4.51 6.76 -20.85
C ALA A 428 3.18 7.26 -21.42
N ASP A 429 3.02 7.26 -22.74
CA ASP A 429 1.75 7.60 -23.40
C ASP A 429 0.69 6.53 -23.12
N VAL A 430 1.11 5.27 -22.96
CA VAL A 430 0.30 4.14 -22.51
C VAL A 430 1.09 3.33 -21.49
N TYR A 431 0.47 3.05 -20.35
CA TYR A 431 1.03 2.17 -19.32
C TYR A 431 0.14 0.95 -19.12
N ILE A 432 0.73 -0.25 -19.21
CA ILE A 432 0.06 -1.53 -18.98
C ILE A 432 0.76 -2.19 -17.79
N GLY A 433 0.08 -2.23 -16.65
CA GLY A 433 0.65 -2.70 -15.39
C GLY A 433 0.10 -4.05 -14.95
N ASP A 434 0.81 -4.73 -14.05
CA ASP A 434 0.34 -5.96 -13.41
C ASP A 434 -0.37 -5.59 -12.10
N PRO A 435 -1.69 -5.80 -11.97
CA PRO A 435 -2.43 -5.43 -10.77
C PRO A 435 -2.01 -6.19 -9.50
N ALA A 436 -1.32 -7.33 -9.64
CA ALA A 436 -0.81 -8.09 -8.49
C ALA A 436 0.49 -7.52 -7.91
N ASP A 437 1.15 -6.57 -8.59
CA ASP A 437 2.39 -5.97 -8.14
C ASP A 437 2.19 -4.58 -7.52
N HIS A 438 2.76 -4.38 -6.32
CA HIS A 438 2.62 -3.14 -5.57
C HIS A 438 3.21 -1.94 -6.31
N LEU A 439 4.34 -2.12 -7.01
CA LEU A 439 4.99 -1.04 -7.74
C LEU A 439 4.12 -0.60 -8.94
N SER A 440 3.47 -1.53 -9.63
CA SER A 440 2.51 -1.22 -10.70
C SER A 440 1.36 -0.35 -10.22
N LEU A 441 0.82 -0.65 -9.03
CA LEU A 441 -0.22 0.16 -8.42
C LEU A 441 0.29 1.56 -8.01
N TRP A 442 1.54 1.67 -7.55
CA TRP A 442 2.17 2.96 -7.27
C TRP A 442 2.45 3.78 -8.53
N ILE A 443 2.86 3.14 -9.63
CA ILE A 443 2.99 3.80 -10.94
C ILE A 443 1.61 4.33 -11.37
N ALA A 444 0.56 3.51 -11.29
CA ALA A 444 -0.79 3.94 -11.63
C ALA A 444 -1.25 5.14 -10.78
N ARG A 445 -1.10 5.08 -9.45
CA ARG A 445 -1.41 6.20 -8.54
C ARG A 445 -0.65 7.47 -8.89
N THR A 446 0.64 7.34 -9.21
CA THR A 446 1.49 8.48 -9.59
C THR A 446 1.02 9.08 -10.91
N ARG A 447 0.73 8.25 -11.92
CA ARG A 447 0.16 8.68 -13.21
C ARG A 447 -1.12 9.49 -13.03
N PHE A 448 -2.06 9.00 -12.21
CA PHE A 448 -3.27 9.76 -11.91
C PHE A 448 -2.98 11.06 -11.16
N ALA A 449 -2.06 11.04 -10.19
CA ALA A 449 -1.62 12.23 -9.49
C ALA A 449 -1.05 13.28 -10.44
N ILE A 450 -0.45 12.94 -11.58
CA ILE A 450 0.04 13.92 -12.57
C ILE A 450 -0.86 14.07 -13.79
N GLY A 451 -2.11 13.60 -13.71
CA GLY A 451 -3.12 13.75 -14.77
C GLY A 451 -2.82 12.95 -16.04
N MET A 452 -2.04 11.88 -15.95
CA MET A 452 -1.75 11.00 -17.07
C MET A 452 -2.89 10.00 -17.26
N ASP A 453 -3.42 9.96 -18.48
CA ASP A 453 -4.46 9.02 -18.89
C ASP A 453 -3.84 7.68 -19.38
N ASN A 454 -4.65 6.82 -20.02
CA ASN A 454 -4.20 5.56 -20.63
C ASN A 454 -3.41 4.63 -19.69
N THR A 455 -3.91 4.52 -18.46
CA THR A 455 -3.36 3.65 -17.41
C THR A 455 -4.19 2.37 -17.33
N PHE A 456 -3.63 1.25 -17.79
CA PHE A 456 -4.28 -0.06 -17.88
C PHE A 456 -3.73 -0.99 -16.79
N ILE A 457 -4.26 -0.85 -15.58
CA ILE A 457 -3.91 -1.70 -14.42
C ILE A 457 -5.09 -2.58 -14.00
N PHE A 458 -6.29 -2.02 -13.98
CA PHE A 458 -7.54 -2.77 -13.86
C PHE A 458 -8.29 -2.60 -15.17
N THR A 459 -8.58 -3.71 -15.82
CA THR A 459 -9.22 -3.71 -17.13
C THR A 459 -10.44 -4.62 -17.14
N LYS A 460 -11.37 -4.29 -18.03
CA LYS A 460 -12.51 -5.14 -18.36
C LYS A 460 -12.61 -5.27 -19.86
N LYS A 461 -13.29 -6.32 -20.31
CA LYS A 461 -13.58 -6.53 -21.72
C LYS A 461 -14.89 -5.82 -22.10
N GLU A 462 -14.84 -4.96 -23.10
CA GLU A 462 -15.99 -4.34 -23.75
C GLU A 462 -16.02 -4.76 -25.22
N GLY A 463 -16.89 -5.73 -25.56
CA GLY A 463 -16.87 -6.37 -26.87
C GLY A 463 -15.55 -7.14 -27.08
N ASN A 464 -14.77 -6.74 -28.09
CA ASN A 464 -13.46 -7.33 -28.37
C ASN A 464 -12.31 -6.57 -27.71
N ASP A 465 -12.59 -5.43 -27.06
CA ASP A 465 -11.56 -4.55 -26.55
C ASP A 465 -11.36 -4.67 -25.03
N TRP A 466 -10.13 -4.44 -24.61
CA TRP A 466 -9.77 -4.21 -23.21
C TRP A 466 -9.76 -2.72 -22.94
N VAL A 467 -10.54 -2.31 -21.94
CA VAL A 467 -10.63 -0.93 -21.50
C VAL A 467 -10.19 -0.81 -20.06
N SER A 468 -9.55 0.30 -19.72
CA SER A 468 -9.31 0.64 -18.32
C SER A 468 -10.63 0.96 -17.65
N ILE A 469 -10.85 0.39 -16.47
CA ILE A 469 -11.99 0.78 -15.62
C ILE A 469 -11.67 2.03 -14.78
N LEU A 470 -10.38 2.41 -14.71
CA LEU A 470 -9.97 3.56 -13.93
C LEU A 470 -10.24 4.82 -14.74
N THR A 471 -11.39 5.40 -14.46
CA THR A 471 -11.77 6.73 -14.94
C THR A 471 -11.38 7.79 -13.90
N LYS A 472 -11.43 9.06 -14.28
CA LYS A 472 -11.29 10.17 -13.31
C LYS A 472 -12.28 10.08 -12.14
N ALA A 473 -13.46 9.48 -12.35
CA ALA A 473 -14.46 9.30 -11.30
C ALA A 473 -14.20 8.07 -10.39
N ASP A 474 -13.53 7.04 -10.93
CA ASP A 474 -13.38 5.73 -10.28
C ASP A 474 -11.96 5.47 -9.75
N TYR A 475 -11.04 6.42 -9.93
CA TYR A 475 -9.65 6.31 -9.47
C TYR A 475 -9.49 6.08 -7.96
N LYS A 476 -10.51 6.44 -7.15
CA LYS A 476 -10.59 6.10 -5.71
C LYS A 476 -10.48 4.60 -5.45
N LEU A 477 -10.76 3.76 -6.45
CA LEU A 477 -10.54 2.32 -6.38
C LEU A 477 -9.08 1.97 -6.06
N LEU A 478 -8.10 2.76 -6.54
CA LEU A 478 -6.68 2.61 -6.21
C LEU A 478 -6.37 2.88 -4.72
N TYR A 479 -7.32 3.45 -4.00
CA TYR A 479 -7.25 3.83 -2.60
C TYR A 479 -8.40 3.21 -1.80
N ASP A 480 -9.04 2.16 -2.29
CA ASP A 480 -10.09 1.46 -1.55
C ASP A 480 -9.45 0.33 -0.72
N ARG A 481 -9.34 0.54 0.60
CA ARG A 481 -8.75 -0.43 1.55
C ARG A 481 -9.50 -1.75 1.58
N VAL A 482 -10.83 -1.69 1.45
CA VAL A 482 -11.68 -2.87 1.58
C VAL A 482 -11.50 -3.75 0.35
N LYS A 483 -11.43 -3.13 -0.83
CA LYS A 483 -11.30 -3.86 -2.10
C LYS A 483 -9.88 -4.31 -2.37
N LEU A 484 -8.91 -3.45 -2.11
CA LEU A 484 -7.52 -3.75 -2.41
C LEU A 484 -6.80 -4.47 -1.26
N GLY A 485 -7.28 -4.40 -0.01
CA GLY A 485 -6.62 -5.05 1.12
C GLY A 485 -5.11 -4.76 1.15
N LEU A 486 -4.30 -5.81 1.11
CA LEU A 486 -2.82 -5.74 1.08
C LEU A 486 -2.23 -5.07 -0.18
N TYR A 487 -3.02 -4.85 -1.24
CA TYR A 487 -2.63 -4.18 -2.48
C TYR A 487 -2.92 -2.67 -2.47
N MET A 488 -3.71 -2.20 -1.51
CA MET A 488 -3.89 -0.77 -1.27
C MET A 488 -2.61 -0.10 -0.77
N GLY A 489 -1.73 -0.97 -0.28
CA GLY A 489 -0.83 -0.74 0.82
C GLY A 489 -1.40 -1.37 2.08
#